data_AF-A0A521M9U5-F1
#
_entry.id   AF-A0A521M9U5-F1
#
_cell.length_a   1.000
_cell.length_b   1.000
_cell.length_c   1.000
_cell.angle_alpha   90.00
_cell.angle_beta   90.00
_cell.angle_gamma   90.00
#
_symmetry.space_group_name_H-M   'P 1'
#
loop_
_entity.id
_entity.type
_entity.pdbx_description
1 polymer ?
#
loop_
_entity_poly.entity_id
_entity_poly.type
_entity_poly.pdbx_seq_one_letter_code
_entity_poly.pdbx_strand_id
1 'polypeptide(L)'
;GHGQFADIKVEIKPLPRGSGFRFVDKIVGGVVPRNFIPAVEMGLVDYLKEGPLGQPVVDIEVTLFDGQYHSVDSSEMSFKMAARIAMSEAMPKCKPVLLEPILRVTVAGPSESTPRLQRLISGRRGQLLGYDARPGWPGWDEVSALMPEAEIADMIVEIRSVTQGVGSFRTEFDHLQELAGRTAERIVEETKKRAAA
;
A
#
# COMPACT_ATOMS: atom_id res chain seq x y z
N GLY A 1 -13.55 -16.84 -36.71
CA GLY A 1 -13.46 -16.58 -35.25
C GLY A 1 -13.39 -15.08 -35.05
N HIS A 2 -14.01 -14.55 -34.00
CA HIS A 2 -13.87 -13.13 -33.67
C HIS A 2 -12.42 -12.84 -33.32
N GLY A 3 -11.78 -11.91 -34.04
CA GLY A 3 -10.44 -11.44 -33.67
C GLY A 3 -10.50 -10.71 -32.33
N GLN A 4 -9.34 -10.56 -31.70
CA GLN A 4 -9.15 -9.75 -30.50
C GLN A 4 -8.01 -8.77 -30.81
N PHE A 5 -8.32 -7.48 -30.83
CA PHE A 5 -7.32 -6.45 -31.10
C PHE A 5 -7.52 -5.24 -30.19
N ALA A 6 -6.46 -4.81 -29.52
CA ALA A 6 -6.35 -3.51 -28.88
C ALA A 6 -4.86 -3.23 -28.65
N ASP A 7 -4.44 -2.01 -28.95
CA ASP A 7 -3.10 -1.50 -28.63
C ASP A 7 -3.26 -0.20 -27.86
N ILE A 8 -2.49 -0.02 -26.79
CA ILE A 8 -2.54 1.19 -25.97
C ILE A 8 -1.13 1.58 -25.55
N LYS A 9 -0.91 2.88 -25.39
CA LYS A 9 0.32 3.42 -24.78
C LYS A 9 -0.05 4.19 -23.54
N VAL A 10 0.60 3.81 -22.45
CA VAL A 10 0.40 4.40 -21.13
C VAL A 10 1.72 4.96 -20.59
N GLU A 11 1.63 6.08 -19.89
CA GLU A 11 2.71 6.65 -19.11
C GLU A 11 2.38 6.45 -17.63
N ILE A 12 3.34 5.93 -16.85
CA ILE A 12 3.16 5.64 -15.42
C ILE A 12 4.06 6.58 -14.62
N LYS A 13 3.49 7.27 -13.65
CA LYS A 13 4.22 8.19 -12.76
C LYS A 13 3.86 7.93 -11.29
N PRO A 14 4.80 8.08 -10.36
CA PRO A 14 4.48 8.03 -8.94
C PRO A 14 3.69 9.28 -8.54
N LEU A 15 2.81 9.12 -7.56
CA LEU A 15 2.14 10.21 -6.86
C LEU A 15 2.69 10.35 -5.42
N PRO A 16 2.46 11.50 -4.76
CA PRO A 16 2.72 11.64 -3.34
C PRO A 16 2.01 10.54 -2.53
N ARG A 17 2.58 10.13 -1.39
CA ARG A 17 2.00 9.10 -0.53
C ARG A 17 0.57 9.46 -0.11
N GLY A 18 -0.31 8.46 -0.11
CA GLY A 18 -1.73 8.62 0.23
C GLY A 18 -2.59 9.25 -0.88
N SER A 19 -2.05 9.47 -2.08
CA SER A 19 -2.81 9.98 -3.23
C SER A 19 -3.68 8.91 -3.89
N GLY A 20 -3.41 7.63 -3.64
CA GLY A 20 -4.15 6.52 -4.24
C GLY A 20 -3.86 6.36 -5.74
N PHE A 21 -4.89 6.06 -6.52
CA PHE A 21 -4.76 5.87 -7.96
C PHE A 21 -5.40 7.04 -8.72
N ARG A 22 -4.71 7.52 -9.76
CA ARG A 22 -5.27 8.48 -10.71
C ARG A 22 -5.15 7.96 -12.14
N PHE A 23 -6.28 7.93 -12.85
CA PHE A 23 -6.31 7.71 -14.29
C PHE A 23 -6.41 9.05 -15.02
N VAL A 24 -5.64 9.22 -16.09
CA VAL A 24 -5.69 10.43 -16.94
C VAL A 24 -5.85 10.01 -18.40
N ASP A 25 -6.91 10.49 -19.04
CA ASP A 25 -7.14 10.35 -20.48
C ASP A 25 -6.55 11.56 -21.23
N LYS A 26 -5.59 11.31 -22.11
CA LYS A 26 -5.01 12.28 -23.06
C LYS A 26 -5.19 11.85 -24.52
N ILE A 27 -6.12 10.94 -24.80
CA ILE A 27 -6.38 10.48 -26.16
C ILE A 27 -6.89 11.63 -27.02
N VAL A 28 -6.26 11.79 -28.19
CA VAL A 28 -6.65 12.74 -29.24
C VAL A 28 -6.93 12.00 -30.54
N GLY A 29 -7.70 12.61 -31.45
CA GLY A 29 -7.93 12.07 -32.80
C GLY A 29 -8.74 10.77 -32.87
N GLY A 30 -9.27 10.26 -31.75
CA GLY A 30 -10.09 9.04 -31.73
C GLY A 30 -9.31 7.74 -31.95
N VAL A 31 -7.99 7.76 -31.75
CA VAL A 31 -7.12 6.56 -31.89
C VAL A 31 -7.48 5.44 -30.91
N VAL A 32 -8.14 5.79 -29.80
CA VAL A 32 -8.91 4.89 -28.95
C VAL A 32 -10.35 5.43 -28.88
N PRO A 33 -11.36 4.65 -29.28
CA PRO A 33 -12.75 5.06 -29.16
C PRO A 33 -13.14 5.37 -27.71
N ARG A 34 -13.81 6.50 -27.48
CA ARG A 34 -14.16 6.98 -26.13
C ARG A 34 -14.96 5.99 -25.29
N ASN A 35 -15.78 5.16 -25.93
CA ASN A 35 -16.55 4.11 -25.27
C ASN A 35 -15.68 2.97 -24.70
N PHE A 36 -14.44 2.80 -25.17
CA PHE A 36 -13.51 1.78 -24.68
C PHE A 36 -12.56 2.29 -23.59
N ILE A 37 -12.47 3.60 -23.37
CA ILE A 37 -11.60 4.20 -22.33
C ILE A 37 -11.95 3.68 -20.92
N PRO A 38 -13.24 3.54 -20.53
CA PRO A 38 -13.58 2.92 -19.25
C PRO A 38 -13.08 1.47 -19.13
N ALA A 39 -13.03 0.72 -20.23
CA ALA A 39 -12.51 -0.65 -20.22
C ALA A 39 -11.00 -0.70 -19.99
N VAL A 40 -10.26 0.29 -20.52
CA VAL A 40 -8.84 0.47 -20.20
C VAL A 40 -8.66 0.74 -18.71
N GLU A 41 -9.38 1.73 -18.16
CA GLU A 41 -9.29 2.07 -16.73
C GLU A 41 -9.63 0.87 -15.83
N MET A 42 -10.69 0.12 -16.14
CA MET A 42 -11.03 -1.11 -15.41
C MET A 42 -9.90 -2.15 -15.46
N GLY A 43 -9.22 -2.30 -16.60
CA GLY A 43 -8.07 -3.19 -16.72
C GLY A 43 -6.87 -2.73 -15.90
N LEU A 44 -6.63 -1.43 -15.84
CA LEU A 44 -5.62 -0.82 -14.97
C LEU A 44 -5.95 -1.10 -13.50
N VAL A 45 -7.15 -0.73 -13.03
CA VAL A 45 -7.60 -0.92 -11.63
C VAL A 45 -7.52 -2.38 -11.21
N ASP A 46 -7.86 -3.32 -12.10
CA ASP A 46 -7.74 -4.73 -11.80
C ASP A 46 -6.28 -5.18 -11.62
N TYR A 47 -5.34 -4.68 -12.44
CA TYR A 47 -3.92 -4.96 -12.25
C TYR A 47 -3.40 -4.43 -10.90
N LEU A 48 -3.88 -3.26 -10.46
CA LEU A 48 -3.44 -2.63 -9.21
C LEU A 48 -3.78 -3.44 -7.95
N LYS A 49 -4.65 -4.46 -8.03
CA LYS A 49 -4.98 -5.30 -6.89
C LYS A 49 -3.85 -6.25 -6.48
N GLU A 50 -2.99 -6.62 -7.42
CA GLU A 50 -1.90 -7.59 -7.21
C GLU A 50 -0.53 -7.00 -7.54
N GLY A 51 -0.43 -6.14 -8.55
CA GLY A 51 0.82 -5.46 -8.89
C GLY A 51 1.98 -6.39 -9.28
N PRO A 52 3.18 -5.84 -9.45
CA PRO A 52 4.36 -6.60 -9.88
C PRO A 52 5.01 -7.41 -8.75
N LEU A 53 4.74 -7.07 -7.49
CA LEU A 53 5.30 -7.72 -6.30
C LEU A 53 4.32 -8.69 -5.63
N GLY A 54 3.06 -8.73 -6.09
CA GLY A 54 1.98 -9.53 -5.51
C GLY A 54 1.26 -8.84 -4.34
N GLN A 55 1.31 -7.50 -4.27
CA GLN A 55 0.58 -6.66 -3.33
C GLN A 55 -0.11 -5.51 -4.09
N PRO A 56 -1.19 -4.94 -3.52
CA PRO A 56 -1.85 -3.79 -4.11
C PRO A 56 -0.89 -2.63 -4.40
N VAL A 57 -1.01 -2.05 -5.59
CA VAL A 57 -0.23 -0.89 -6.03
C VAL A 57 -1.00 0.38 -5.69
N VAL A 58 -0.33 1.32 -5.05
CA VAL A 58 -0.90 2.60 -4.62
C VAL A 58 0.01 3.76 -5.01
N ASP A 59 -0.56 4.96 -4.98
CA ASP A 59 0.14 6.24 -5.19
C ASP A 59 0.80 6.31 -6.57
N ILE A 60 0.00 6.05 -7.62
CA ILE A 60 0.43 6.18 -9.01
C ILE A 60 -0.61 6.89 -9.86
N GLU A 61 -0.12 7.57 -10.90
CA GLU A 61 -0.90 8.08 -12.02
C GLU A 61 -0.60 7.25 -13.26
N VAL A 62 -1.64 6.82 -13.96
CA VAL A 62 -1.52 6.18 -15.27
C VAL A 62 -2.22 7.05 -16.30
N THR A 63 -1.45 7.57 -17.25
CA THR A 63 -1.95 8.38 -18.35
C THR A 63 -2.08 7.54 -19.61
N LEU A 64 -3.28 7.38 -20.14
CA LEU A 64 -3.51 6.84 -21.50
C LEU A 64 -3.34 7.98 -22.50
N PHE A 65 -2.35 7.89 -23.40
CA PHE A 65 -2.03 9.00 -24.31
C PHE A 65 -2.04 8.63 -25.80
N ASP A 66 -2.04 7.34 -26.14
CA ASP A 66 -2.09 6.87 -27.52
C ASP A 66 -2.60 5.42 -27.56
N GLY A 67 -2.91 4.91 -28.75
CA GLY A 67 -3.37 3.53 -28.95
C GLY A 67 -3.84 3.27 -30.37
N GLN A 68 -4.32 2.06 -30.61
CA GLN A 68 -4.92 1.66 -31.88
C GLN A 68 -6.08 0.70 -31.64
N TYR A 69 -7.05 0.71 -32.55
CA TYR A 69 -8.19 -0.20 -32.54
C TYR A 69 -8.49 -0.70 -33.95
N HIS A 70 -9.21 -1.82 -34.01
CA HIS A 70 -9.75 -2.38 -35.24
C HIS A 70 -11.27 -2.40 -35.12
N SER A 71 -11.97 -1.91 -36.14
CA SER A 71 -13.43 -1.69 -36.09
C SER A 71 -14.25 -2.96 -35.84
N VAL A 72 -13.73 -4.12 -36.25
CA VAL A 72 -14.41 -5.42 -36.14
C VAL A 72 -13.86 -6.29 -35.01
N ASP A 73 -12.55 -6.18 -34.74
CA ASP A 73 -11.85 -7.10 -33.81
C ASP A 73 -11.58 -6.49 -32.43
N SER A 74 -11.82 -5.18 -32.26
CA SER A 74 -11.71 -4.54 -30.95
C SER A 74 -13.00 -4.67 -30.15
N SER A 75 -12.83 -5.02 -28.87
CA SER A 75 -13.91 -5.09 -27.89
C SER A 75 -13.46 -4.50 -26.55
N GLU A 76 -14.41 -4.25 -25.65
CA GLU A 76 -14.09 -3.83 -24.28
C GLU A 76 -13.14 -4.80 -23.59
N MET A 77 -13.34 -6.11 -23.78
CA MET A 77 -12.46 -7.13 -23.21
C MET A 77 -11.04 -7.04 -23.77
N SER A 78 -10.88 -6.73 -25.07
CA SER A 78 -9.58 -6.54 -25.69
C SER A 78 -8.83 -5.37 -25.06
N PHE A 79 -9.50 -4.23 -24.85
CA PHE A 79 -8.89 -3.05 -24.20
C PHE A 79 -8.57 -3.27 -22.72
N LYS A 80 -9.45 -3.98 -22.00
CA LYS A 80 -9.20 -4.37 -20.61
C LYS A 80 -7.97 -5.27 -20.50
N MET A 81 -7.80 -6.21 -21.43
CA MET A 81 -6.64 -7.09 -21.48
C MET A 81 -5.37 -6.34 -21.89
N ALA A 82 -5.44 -5.45 -22.87
CA ALA A 82 -4.32 -4.59 -23.28
C ALA A 82 -3.81 -3.73 -22.11
N ALA A 83 -4.71 -3.18 -21.29
CA ALA A 83 -4.35 -2.45 -20.07
C ALA A 83 -3.57 -3.30 -19.07
N ARG A 84 -4.02 -4.54 -18.82
CA ARG A 84 -3.30 -5.46 -17.92
C ARG A 84 -1.93 -5.86 -18.47
N ILE A 85 -1.81 -6.08 -19.79
CA ILE A 85 -0.54 -6.40 -20.45
C ILE A 85 0.41 -5.20 -20.32
N ALA A 86 -0.04 -4.00 -20.68
CA ALA A 86 0.76 -2.78 -20.59
C ALA A 86 1.31 -2.55 -19.18
N MET A 87 0.49 -2.74 -18.14
CA MET A 87 0.93 -2.61 -16.76
C MET A 87 1.90 -3.72 -16.34
N SER A 88 1.65 -4.96 -16.74
CA SER A 88 2.53 -6.10 -16.45
C SER A 88 3.93 -5.93 -17.04
N GLU A 89 4.03 -5.30 -18.22
CA GLU A 89 5.31 -5.03 -18.88
C GLU A 89 6.01 -3.77 -18.36
N ALA A 90 5.24 -2.72 -18.02
CA ALA A 90 5.78 -1.42 -17.64
C ALA A 90 6.16 -1.35 -16.16
N MET A 91 5.31 -1.86 -15.26
CA MET A 91 5.49 -1.67 -13.82
C MET A 91 6.80 -2.25 -13.27
N PRO A 92 7.29 -3.44 -13.70
CA PRO A 92 8.60 -3.94 -13.27
C PRO A 92 9.77 -3.00 -13.65
N LYS A 93 9.63 -2.23 -14.73
CA LYS A 93 10.63 -1.25 -15.20
C LYS A 93 10.59 0.05 -14.40
N CYS A 94 9.51 0.30 -13.66
CA CYS A 94 9.33 1.49 -12.81
C CYS A 94 10.02 1.39 -11.44
N LYS A 95 10.78 0.33 -11.16
CA LYS A 95 11.46 0.08 -9.87
C LYS A 95 10.48 0.12 -8.69
N PRO A 96 9.47 -0.76 -8.64
CA PRO A 96 8.48 -0.78 -7.57
C PRO A 96 9.14 -1.13 -6.23
N VAL A 97 8.62 -0.56 -5.15
CA VAL A 97 9.04 -0.81 -3.76
C VAL A 97 7.88 -1.36 -2.95
N LEU A 98 8.18 -2.17 -1.93
CA LEU A 98 7.17 -2.56 -0.95
C LEU A 98 6.92 -1.42 0.02
N LEU A 99 5.69 -1.35 0.51
CA LEU A 99 5.29 -0.43 1.56
C LEU A 99 4.75 -1.23 2.74
N GLU A 100 5.09 -0.82 3.96
CA GLU A 100 4.49 -1.32 5.18
C GLU A 100 3.58 -0.26 5.83
N PRO A 101 2.44 -0.65 6.42
CA PRO A 101 1.59 0.25 7.18
C PRO A 101 2.26 0.62 8.51
N ILE A 102 2.34 1.93 8.75
CA ILE A 102 2.76 2.53 10.00
C ILE A 102 1.51 2.97 10.75
N LEU A 103 1.42 2.55 12.01
CA LEU A 103 0.36 2.93 12.92
C LEU A 103 0.85 3.99 13.88
N ARG A 104 -0.02 4.94 14.20
CA ARG A 104 0.07 5.74 15.40
C ARG A 104 -0.44 4.90 16.57
N VAL A 105 0.44 4.68 17.53
CA VAL A 105 0.18 3.88 18.73
C VAL A 105 0.18 4.78 19.94
N THR A 106 -0.88 4.71 20.75
CA THR A 106 -0.93 5.37 22.06
C THR A 106 -1.05 4.30 23.13
N VAL A 107 -0.04 4.20 23.99
CA VAL A 107 0.05 3.23 25.08
C VAL A 107 -0.21 3.92 26.41
N ALA A 108 -1.21 3.46 27.16
CA ALA A 108 -1.56 3.99 28.47
C ALA A 108 -1.07 3.04 29.58
N GLY A 109 -0.45 3.59 30.63
CA GLY A 109 -0.02 2.81 31.79
C GLY A 109 0.33 3.69 32.99
N PRO A 110 0.62 3.08 34.16
CA PRO A 110 1.11 3.82 35.33
C PRO A 110 2.39 4.59 35.00
N SER A 111 2.53 5.84 35.47
CA SER A 111 3.67 6.71 35.13
C SER A 111 5.03 6.11 35.54
N GLU A 112 5.06 5.28 36.58
CA GLU A 112 6.26 4.53 37.00
C GLU A 112 6.74 3.49 35.96
N SER A 113 5.86 3.09 35.04
CA SER A 113 6.13 2.13 33.98
C SER A 113 6.51 2.80 32.65
N THR A 114 6.40 4.12 32.54
CA THR A 114 6.71 4.89 31.32
C THR A 114 8.11 4.59 30.75
N PRO A 115 9.20 4.56 31.55
CA PRO A 115 10.53 4.21 31.01
C PRO A 115 10.64 2.77 30.50
N ARG A 116 9.82 1.84 31.00
CA ARG A 116 9.75 0.46 30.49
C ARG A 116 8.97 0.40 29.19
N LEU A 117 7.86 1.13 29.10
CA LEU A 117 7.03 1.23 27.88
C LEU A 117 7.80 1.88 26.72
N GLN A 118 8.57 2.94 26.97
CA GLN A 118 9.40 3.57 25.95
C GLN A 118 10.46 2.61 25.40
N ARG A 119 11.14 1.86 26.28
CA ARG A 119 12.12 0.83 25.86
C ARG A 119 11.47 -0.29 25.05
N LEU A 120 10.29 -0.74 25.45
CA LEU A 120 9.51 -1.73 24.71
C LEU A 120 9.22 -1.26 23.28
N ILE A 121 8.70 -0.03 23.14
CA ILE A 121 8.38 0.57 21.84
C ILE A 121 9.63 0.67 20.97
N SER A 122 10.73 1.21 21.49
CA SER A 122 11.98 1.36 20.74
C SER A 122 12.59 0.01 20.32
N GLY A 123 12.42 -1.04 21.12
CA GLY A 123 12.83 -2.40 20.77
C GLY A 123 12.03 -3.02 19.62
N ARG A 124 10.85 -2.46 19.31
CA ARG A 124 9.88 -2.94 18.31
C ARG A 124 9.80 -2.02 17.10
N ARG A 125 10.96 -1.51 16.65
CA ARG A 125 11.07 -0.54 15.54
C ARG A 125 10.20 0.71 15.70
N GLY A 126 9.79 1.04 16.93
CA GLY A 126 8.91 2.16 17.20
C GLY A 126 9.65 3.47 17.36
N GLN A 127 9.15 4.51 16.70
CA GLN A 127 9.60 5.87 16.85
C GLN A 127 8.74 6.58 17.89
N LEU A 128 9.34 6.96 19.02
CA LEU A 128 8.66 7.74 20.05
C LEU A 128 8.35 9.15 19.54
N LEU A 129 7.11 9.59 19.75
CA LEU A 129 6.67 10.96 19.48
C LEU A 129 6.66 11.82 20.75
N GLY A 130 6.46 11.18 21.91
CA GLY A 130 6.39 11.86 23.19
C GLY A 130 5.54 11.07 24.20
N TYR A 131 5.34 11.63 25.37
CA TYR A 131 4.41 11.11 26.37
C TYR A 131 3.91 12.25 27.25
N ASP A 132 2.68 12.11 27.75
CA ASP A 132 2.03 13.08 28.63
C ASP A 132 1.18 12.37 29.68
N ALA A 133 0.79 13.08 30.74
CA ALA A 133 -0.14 12.55 31.73
C ALA A 133 -1.50 12.25 31.09
N ARG A 134 -2.09 11.10 31.43
CA ARG A 134 -3.38 10.68 30.92
C ARG A 134 -4.51 11.53 31.51
N PRO A 135 -5.32 12.23 30.70
CA PRO A 135 -6.39 13.08 31.21
C PRO A 135 -7.40 12.29 32.06
N GLY A 136 -7.63 12.76 33.29
CA GLY A 136 -8.58 12.15 34.23
C GLY A 136 -8.08 10.90 34.97
N TRP A 137 -6.81 10.52 34.81
CA TRP A 137 -6.22 9.34 35.44
C TRP A 137 -4.93 9.72 36.21
N PRO A 138 -5.03 10.09 37.49
CA PRO A 138 -3.86 10.46 38.29
C PRO A 138 -2.83 9.32 38.34
N GLY A 139 -1.55 9.65 38.09
CA GLY A 139 -0.46 8.69 38.10
C GLY A 139 -0.40 7.76 36.88
N TRP A 140 -1.06 8.13 35.79
CA TRP A 140 -0.99 7.44 34.50
C TRP A 140 -0.44 8.36 33.42
N ASP A 141 0.31 7.77 32.50
CA ASP A 141 0.83 8.44 31.31
C ASP A 141 0.27 7.76 30.04
N GLU A 142 0.23 8.53 28.95
CA GLU A 142 0.06 8.04 27.59
C GLU A 142 1.35 8.28 26.80
N VAL A 143 1.95 7.20 26.28
CA VAL A 143 3.13 7.24 25.40
C VAL A 143 2.66 7.14 23.95
N SER A 144 3.02 8.10 23.11
CA SER A 144 2.69 8.12 21.68
C SER A 144 3.89 7.73 20.83
N ALA A 145 3.66 6.88 19.83
CA ALA A 145 4.69 6.40 18.91
C ALA A 145 4.14 6.13 17.50
N LEU A 146 5.04 6.10 16.52
CA LEU A 146 4.80 5.50 15.20
C LEU A 146 5.47 4.15 15.14
N MET A 147 4.75 3.11 14.74
CA MET A 147 5.26 1.74 14.70
C MET A 147 4.70 0.97 13.51
N PRO A 148 5.48 0.09 12.87
CA PRO A 148 4.95 -0.81 11.85
C PRO A 148 3.87 -1.73 12.43
N GLU A 149 2.78 -1.94 11.68
CA GLU A 149 1.68 -2.83 12.10
C GLU A 149 2.15 -4.26 12.41
N ALA A 150 3.19 -4.72 11.70
CA ALA A 150 3.80 -6.03 11.91
C ALA A 150 4.33 -6.25 13.35
N GLU A 151 4.56 -5.17 14.11
CA GLU A 151 5.11 -5.20 15.47
C GLU A 151 4.03 -5.17 16.57
N ILE A 152 2.74 -5.15 16.19
CA ILE A 152 1.61 -4.89 17.11
C ILE A 152 1.01 -6.15 17.72
N ALA A 153 0.99 -7.27 16.97
CA ALA A 153 0.14 -8.43 17.27
C ALA A 153 0.31 -8.99 18.70
N ASP A 154 1.53 -9.02 19.22
CA ASP A 154 1.88 -9.53 20.54
C ASP A 154 2.24 -8.43 21.55
N MET A 155 2.17 -7.15 21.13
CA MET A 155 2.58 -6.00 21.96
C MET A 155 1.80 -5.92 23.28
N ILE A 156 0.52 -6.34 23.31
CA ILE A 156 -0.29 -6.33 24.53
C ILE A 156 0.29 -7.19 25.66
N VAL A 157 0.93 -8.31 25.31
CA VAL A 157 1.47 -9.26 26.29
C VAL A 157 2.63 -8.60 27.04
N GLU A 158 3.52 -7.94 26.29
CA GLU A 158 4.66 -7.24 26.86
C GLU A 158 4.25 -5.96 27.61
N ILE A 159 3.30 -5.20 27.08
CA ILE A 159 2.72 -4.03 27.78
C ILE A 159 2.20 -4.47 29.15
N ARG A 160 1.39 -5.52 29.21
CA ARG A 160 0.85 -6.03 30.47
C ARG A 160 1.96 -6.50 31.40
N SER A 161 2.99 -7.18 30.89
CA SER A 161 4.13 -7.60 31.70
C SER A 161 4.83 -6.42 32.38
N VAL A 162 5.15 -5.36 31.64
CA VAL A 162 5.91 -4.21 32.17
C VAL A 162 5.07 -3.22 32.99
N THR A 163 3.75 -3.38 32.96
CA THR A 163 2.76 -2.54 33.69
C THR A 163 2.02 -3.30 34.78
N GLN A 164 2.47 -4.49 35.19
CA GLN A 164 1.77 -5.31 36.20
C GLN A 164 0.32 -5.64 35.83
N GLY A 165 0.04 -5.77 34.54
CA GLY A 165 -1.23 -6.23 33.98
C GLY A 165 -2.22 -5.12 33.63
N VAL A 166 -1.96 -3.86 33.97
CA VAL A 166 -2.96 -2.79 33.86
C VAL A 166 -2.85 -1.94 32.59
N GLY A 167 -1.74 -2.00 31.86
CA GLY A 167 -1.51 -1.21 30.67
C GLY A 167 -2.41 -1.61 29.49
N SER A 168 -2.70 -0.64 28.63
CA SER A 168 -3.47 -0.80 27.40
C SER A 168 -2.87 0.02 26.27
N PHE A 169 -3.29 -0.22 25.03
CA PHE A 169 -2.94 0.63 23.91
C PHE A 169 -4.09 0.72 22.92
N ARG A 170 -4.03 1.75 22.07
CA ARG A 170 -4.88 1.92 20.91
C ARG A 170 -4.00 2.23 19.69
N THR A 171 -4.51 1.88 18.52
CA THR A 171 -3.83 2.10 17.25
C THR A 171 -4.73 2.84 16.27
N GLU A 172 -4.12 3.60 15.40
CA GLU A 172 -4.73 4.26 14.25
C GLU A 172 -3.76 4.18 13.07
N PHE A 173 -4.26 3.94 11.86
CA PHE A 173 -3.41 4.01 10.67
C PHE A 173 -2.88 5.43 10.50
N ASP A 174 -1.56 5.58 10.31
CA ASP A 174 -0.93 6.88 10.10
C ASP A 174 -0.54 7.04 8.63
N HIS A 175 0.32 6.17 8.09
CA HIS A 175 0.73 6.21 6.68
C HIS A 175 1.37 4.90 6.20
N LEU A 176 1.65 4.81 4.90
CA LEU A 176 2.49 3.78 4.30
C LEU A 176 3.94 4.26 4.19
N GLN A 177 4.89 3.45 4.65
CA GLN A 177 6.32 3.74 4.58
C GLN A 177 7.03 2.69 3.72
N GLU A 178 8.08 3.10 2.99
CA GLU A 178 8.90 2.17 2.22
C GLU A 178 9.54 1.09 3.11
N LEU A 179 9.35 -0.17 2.69
CA LEU A 179 9.97 -1.34 3.29
C LEU A 179 11.10 -1.82 2.37
N ALA A 180 12.33 -1.80 2.88
CA ALA A 180 13.53 -2.16 2.14
C ALA A 180 14.34 -3.27 2.83
N GLY A 181 15.31 -3.82 2.09
CA GLY A 181 16.25 -4.82 2.58
C GLY A 181 15.66 -6.22 2.72
N ARG A 182 16.28 -7.02 3.60
CA ARG A 182 16.01 -8.48 3.72
C ARG A 182 14.54 -8.81 4.00
N THR A 183 13.85 -8.00 4.79
CA THR A 183 12.43 -8.22 5.10
C THR A 183 11.57 -8.06 3.84
N ALA A 184 11.83 -7.04 3.03
CA ALA A 184 11.13 -6.83 1.76
C ALA A 184 11.38 -8.00 0.80
N GLU A 185 12.65 -8.38 0.62
CA GLU A 185 13.06 -9.49 -0.26
C GLU A 185 12.36 -10.80 0.11
N ARG A 186 12.33 -11.13 1.40
CA ARG A 186 11.64 -12.32 1.91
C ARG A 186 10.14 -12.31 1.59
N ILE A 187 9.46 -11.18 1.80
CA ILE A 187 8.02 -11.06 1.53
C ILE A 187 7.74 -11.27 0.04
N VAL A 188 8.52 -10.65 -0.85
CA VAL A 188 8.38 -10.83 -2.30
C VAL A 188 8.58 -12.30 -2.70
N GLU A 189 9.57 -12.98 -2.12
CA GLU A 189 9.83 -14.39 -2.40
C GLU A 189 8.69 -15.31 -1.92
N GLU A 190 8.18 -15.08 -0.71
CA GLU A 190 7.05 -15.83 -0.15
C GLU A 190 5.77 -15.63 -0.97
N THR A 191 5.48 -14.41 -1.40
CA THR A 191 4.33 -14.12 -2.26
C THR A 191 4.44 -14.83 -3.60
N LYS A 192 5.62 -14.81 -4.24
CA LYS A 192 5.87 -15.54 -5.49
C LYS A 192 5.65 -17.05 -5.33
N LYS A 193 6.11 -17.65 -4.22
CA LYS A 193 5.90 -19.07 -3.93
C LYS A 193 4.42 -19.40 -3.77
N ARG A 194 3.65 -18.55 -3.09
CA ARG A 194 2.20 -18.74 -2.91
C ARG A 194 1.42 -18.63 -4.22
N ALA A 195 1.81 -17.72 -5.11
CA ALA A 195 1.16 -17.57 -6.42
C ALA A 195 1.45 -18.75 -7.39
N ALA A 196 2.54 -19.49 -7.17
CA ALA A 196 2.93 -20.63 -7.99
C ALA A 196 2.39 -21.98 -7.51
N ALA A 197 1.77 -22.02 -6.32
CA ALA A 197 1.20 -23.21 -5.69
C ALA A 197 -0.31 -23.31 -5.98
#